data_AF-A0A7J8H6Z6-F1
#
_entry.id   AF-A0A7J8H6Z6-F1
#
_cell.length_a   1.000
_cell.length_b   1.000
_cell.length_c   1.000
_cell.angle_alpha   90.00
_cell.angle_beta   90.00
_cell.angle_gamma   90.00
#
_symmetry.space_group_name_H-M   'P 1'
#
loop_
_entity.id
_entity.type
_entity.pdbx_description
1 polymer ?
#
loop_
_entity_poly.entity_id
_entity_poly.type
_entity_poly.pdbx_seq_one_letter_code
_entity_poly.pdbx_strand_id
1 'polypeptide(L)'
;MPGCELPVGRCPDMCPAAERARREKERRLHRFEVAPGCRGDVPRADPQRAVKEYSRPAAGKARPPPSQLRPPSVLLATVRYLASEVAEREDASRAEVASFVADRLRAVRLDLALQRAGDSETAVVLEAALAVLLAVVARLGPDAAHEPADPVLLQAQVQEGFGSLRRCYARGAGPHPRQAAFQGLFLLYNLGSVEALHEILQLPTALRSCPALRTALAVDAAFREGNAARLFRLLRTLPYLQSCAVQCHVGHARRRALARLSRALSTPKGQTLPLDFMVHLLALDGPEEARDLCQAHGLPLDGQERVVFLRGLYTEEGLPPAGTCEVLVGSKLTGRTLEEVVMAEEEDEGEDRWKSRA
;
A
#
# COMPACT_ATOMS: atom_id res chain seq x y z
N MET A 1 9.75 41.72 -0.58
CA MET A 1 9.98 40.36 -0.04
C MET A 1 10.73 39.57 -1.11
N PRO A 2 12.04 39.36 -0.97
CA PRO A 2 12.77 38.58 -1.97
C PRO A 2 12.15 37.18 -2.03
N GLY A 3 11.78 36.75 -3.25
CA GLY A 3 11.19 35.44 -3.50
C GLY A 3 12.08 34.37 -2.88
N CYS A 4 11.58 33.69 -1.85
CA CYS A 4 12.37 32.74 -1.09
C CYS A 4 12.51 31.45 -1.91
N GLU A 5 13.44 31.45 -2.86
CA GLU A 5 13.79 30.26 -3.63
C GLU A 5 14.13 29.11 -2.68
N LEU A 6 13.58 27.93 -2.99
CA LEU A 6 13.89 26.72 -2.22
C LEU A 6 15.36 26.33 -2.49
N PRO A 7 16.11 25.89 -1.45
CA PRO A 7 17.49 25.44 -1.61
C PRO A 7 17.56 24.15 -2.44
N VAL A 8 18.75 23.83 -2.94
CA VAL A 8 19.05 22.50 -3.49
C VAL A 8 19.73 21.67 -2.40
N GLY A 9 19.22 20.47 -2.12
CA GLY A 9 19.80 19.56 -1.14
C GLY A 9 21.22 19.11 -1.52
N ARG A 10 22.09 18.96 -0.52
CA ARG A 10 23.51 18.59 -0.69
C ARG A 10 23.96 17.47 0.26
N CYS A 11 23.06 16.87 1.03
CA CYS A 11 23.39 15.72 1.88
C CYS A 11 23.62 14.49 1.00
N PRO A 12 24.84 13.90 0.96
CA PRO A 12 25.12 12.72 0.13
C PRO A 12 24.57 11.42 0.75
N ASP A 13 24.30 11.42 2.06
CA ASP A 13 23.93 10.23 2.82
C ASP A 13 22.40 10.12 3.03
N MET A 14 21.90 8.90 3.29
CA MET A 14 20.48 8.64 3.64
C MET A 14 20.03 9.33 4.94
N CYS A 15 20.97 9.67 5.82
CA CYS A 15 20.76 10.49 7.01
C CYS A 15 21.89 11.51 7.15
N PRO A 16 21.64 12.81 7.35
CA PRO A 16 22.70 13.79 7.57
C PRO A 16 23.62 13.43 8.74
N ALA A 17 24.94 13.63 8.60
CA ALA A 17 25.93 13.30 9.63
C ALA A 17 25.65 13.98 10.98
N ALA A 18 25.21 15.25 10.96
CA ALA A 18 24.82 15.98 12.16
C ALA A 18 23.61 15.34 12.87
N GLU A 19 22.68 14.77 12.12
CA GLU A 19 21.53 14.06 12.71
C GLU A 19 21.95 12.71 13.29
N ARG A 20 22.84 11.96 12.62
CA ARG A 20 23.39 10.71 13.16
C ARG A 20 24.08 10.94 14.49
N ALA A 21 25.01 11.90 14.56
CA ALA A 21 25.72 12.25 15.79
C ALA A 21 24.79 12.72 16.91
N ARG A 22 23.74 13.48 16.57
CA ARG A 22 22.72 13.89 17.54
C ARG A 22 21.95 12.69 18.09
N ARG A 23 21.48 11.78 17.23
CA ARG A 23 20.71 10.60 17.64
C ARG A 23 21.55 9.57 18.40
N GLU A 24 22.84 9.45 18.12
CA GLU A 24 23.80 8.70 18.94
C GLU A 24 23.88 9.27 20.36
N LYS A 25 24.10 10.58 20.48
CA LYS A 25 24.20 11.27 21.78
C LYS A 25 22.90 11.16 22.58
N GLU A 26 21.75 11.28 21.91
CA GLU A 26 20.42 11.19 22.52
C GLU A 26 19.96 9.74 22.75
N ARG A 27 20.72 8.73 22.29
CA ARG A 27 20.35 7.30 22.34
C ARG A 27 19.00 7.00 21.68
N ARG A 28 18.76 7.64 20.53
CA ARG A 28 17.51 7.57 19.74
C ARG A 28 17.67 6.87 18.39
N LEU A 29 18.66 5.98 18.27
CA LEU A 29 18.82 5.17 17.07
C LEU A 29 17.87 3.98 17.09
N HIS A 30 17.21 3.72 15.97
CA HIS A 30 16.44 2.51 15.80
C HIS A 30 17.36 1.31 15.59
N ARG A 31 16.92 0.09 15.96
CA ARG A 31 17.73 -1.14 15.75
C ARG A 31 18.14 -1.35 14.29
N PHE A 32 17.34 -0.83 13.36
CA PHE A 32 17.61 -0.89 11.92
C PHE A 32 18.74 0.03 11.47
N GLU A 33 19.21 0.93 12.33
CA GLU A 33 20.22 1.96 12.04
C GLU A 33 21.54 1.74 12.79
N VAL A 34 21.59 0.78 13.71
CA VAL A 34 22.76 0.50 14.57
C VAL A 34 23.71 -0.49 13.92
N ALA A 35 25.02 -0.23 13.97
CA ALA A 35 26.05 -1.11 13.41
C ALA A 35 26.00 -2.54 14.01
N PRO A 36 26.18 -3.61 13.20
CA PRO A 36 26.25 -4.97 13.71
C PRO A 36 27.38 -5.15 14.73
N GLY A 37 27.15 -5.95 15.78
CA GLY A 37 28.20 -6.32 16.74
C GLY A 37 28.44 -5.36 17.91
N CYS A 38 27.72 -4.24 18.01
CA CYS A 38 27.74 -3.37 19.19
C CYS A 38 26.95 -3.99 20.37
N ARG A 39 27.43 -5.11 20.93
CA ARG A 39 26.75 -5.83 22.03
C ARG A 39 27.08 -5.31 23.44
N GLY A 40 27.83 -4.21 23.59
CA GLY A 40 28.23 -3.70 24.92
C GLY A 40 28.45 -2.18 25.07
N ASP A 41 28.47 -1.41 23.98
CA ASP A 41 28.71 0.04 24.01
C ASP A 41 27.49 0.83 23.52
N VAL A 42 27.50 2.14 23.81
CA VAL A 42 26.52 3.13 23.32
C VAL A 42 26.26 2.87 21.83
N PRO A 43 24.98 2.67 21.41
CA PRO A 43 24.67 2.32 20.03
C PRO A 43 25.21 3.39 19.08
N ARG A 44 26.01 2.95 18.11
CA ARG A 44 26.59 3.80 17.06
C ARG A 44 25.77 3.68 15.79
N ALA A 45 25.49 4.81 15.16
CA ALA A 45 24.80 4.87 13.89
C ALA A 45 25.72 4.29 12.81
N ASP A 46 25.20 3.33 12.07
CA ASP A 46 25.85 2.87 10.85
C ASP A 46 25.54 3.88 9.73
N PRO A 47 26.53 4.58 9.15
CA PRO A 47 26.30 5.55 8.09
C PRO A 47 25.61 4.96 6.84
N GLN A 48 25.73 3.65 6.61
CA GLN A 48 25.11 2.95 5.49
C GLN A 48 23.67 2.49 5.78
N ARG A 49 23.22 2.54 7.05
CA ARG A 49 21.88 2.07 7.45
C ARG A 49 21.01 3.16 8.07
N ALA A 50 21.61 4.20 8.63
CA ALA A 50 20.89 5.29 9.25
C ALA A 50 20.11 6.09 8.19
N VAL A 51 18.80 6.21 8.40
CA VAL A 51 17.91 6.99 7.52
C VAL A 51 17.34 8.17 8.30
N LYS A 52 17.27 9.34 7.65
CA LYS A 52 16.77 10.57 8.27
C LYS A 52 15.37 10.36 8.87
N GLU A 53 15.20 10.68 10.16
CA GLU A 53 13.90 10.63 10.87
C GLU A 53 13.01 11.82 10.45
N TYR A 54 11.69 11.60 10.42
CA TYR A 54 10.77 12.71 10.18
C TYR A 54 10.76 13.68 11.36
N SER A 55 11.07 14.95 11.08
CA SER A 55 10.95 16.04 12.06
C SER A 55 9.83 16.98 11.65
N ARG A 56 8.78 17.06 12.48
CA ARG A 56 7.62 17.92 12.23
C ARG A 56 8.08 19.36 11.98
N PRO A 57 7.68 19.98 10.86
CA PRO A 57 7.87 21.41 10.66
C PRO A 57 7.14 22.16 11.78
N ALA A 58 7.81 23.16 12.37
CA ALA A 58 7.24 24.01 13.41
C ALA A 58 7.31 25.47 12.97
N ALA A 59 6.28 26.25 13.29
CA ALA A 59 6.26 27.67 12.99
C ALA A 59 7.47 28.36 13.65
N GLY A 60 8.16 29.23 12.90
CA GLY A 60 9.36 29.92 13.38
C GLY A 60 10.64 29.08 13.39
N LYS A 61 10.59 27.76 13.12
CA LYS A 61 11.81 26.96 12.95
C LYS A 61 12.49 27.35 11.63
N ALA A 62 13.77 27.69 11.70
CA ALA A 62 14.57 27.98 10.51
C ALA A 62 14.54 26.79 9.54
N ARG A 63 14.49 27.09 8.24
CA ARG A 63 14.59 26.06 7.20
C ARG A 63 15.92 25.30 7.36
N PRO A 64 15.95 23.98 7.15
CA PRO A 64 17.19 23.23 7.21
C PRO A 64 18.17 23.72 6.13
N PRO A 65 19.47 23.81 6.45
CA PRO A 65 20.48 24.15 5.44
C PRO A 65 20.58 23.05 4.37
N PRO A 66 21.13 23.37 3.17
CA PRO A 66 21.34 22.39 2.09
C PRO A 66 22.02 21.08 2.54
N SER A 67 22.97 21.15 3.46
CA SER A 67 23.69 19.97 4.00
C SER A 67 22.81 19.01 4.82
N GLN A 68 21.60 19.44 5.21
CA GLN A 68 20.61 18.62 5.91
C GLN A 68 19.46 18.16 5.01
N LEU A 69 19.45 18.53 3.73
CA LEU A 69 18.47 18.11 2.74
C LEU A 69 19.12 17.14 1.76
N ARG A 70 18.51 15.97 1.58
CA ARG A 70 18.97 14.95 0.63
C ARG A 70 18.46 15.31 -0.77
N PRO A 71 19.32 15.36 -1.81
CA PRO A 71 18.88 15.61 -3.18
C PRO A 71 18.03 14.43 -3.72
N PRO A 72 17.24 14.63 -4.79
CA PRO A 72 16.34 13.61 -5.34
C PRO A 72 16.99 12.24 -5.59
N SER A 73 18.23 12.20 -6.08
CA SER A 73 18.97 10.94 -6.32
C SER A 73 19.22 10.16 -5.02
N VAL A 74 19.62 10.83 -3.95
CA VAL A 74 19.83 10.21 -2.62
C VAL A 74 18.49 9.81 -2.00
N LEU A 75 17.43 10.58 -2.23
CA LEU A 75 16.09 10.22 -1.78
C LEU A 75 15.58 8.95 -2.46
N LEU A 76 15.77 8.82 -3.78
CA LEU A 76 15.42 7.60 -4.50
C LEU A 76 16.22 6.39 -4.00
N ALA A 77 17.53 6.54 -3.81
CA ALA A 77 18.39 5.50 -3.24
C ALA A 77 17.95 5.12 -1.81
N THR A 78 17.50 6.10 -1.02
CA THR A 78 16.94 5.85 0.32
C THR A 78 15.67 5.01 0.24
N VAL A 79 14.76 5.32 -0.69
CA VAL A 79 13.53 4.54 -0.88
C VAL A 79 13.85 3.12 -1.33
N ARG A 80 14.84 2.93 -2.21
CA ARG A 80 15.35 1.60 -2.61
C ARG A 80 15.85 0.79 -1.41
N TYR A 81 16.73 1.36 -0.60
CA TYR A 81 17.21 0.74 0.64
C TYR A 81 16.06 0.35 1.58
N LEU A 82 15.07 1.24 1.77
CA LEU A 82 13.90 0.91 2.60
C LEU A 82 13.10 -0.27 2.03
N ALA A 83 13.01 -0.38 0.70
CA ALA A 83 12.30 -1.47 0.02
C ALA A 83 13.06 -2.81 0.06
N SER A 84 14.37 -2.79 -0.17
CA SER A 84 15.19 -4.01 -0.31
C SER A 84 15.69 -4.54 1.02
N GLU A 85 16.09 -3.67 1.95
CA GLU A 85 16.76 -4.08 3.20
C GLU A 85 15.83 -4.03 4.40
N VAL A 86 14.99 -2.99 4.52
CA VAL A 86 14.20 -2.77 5.75
C VAL A 86 12.82 -3.44 5.67
N ALA A 87 12.14 -3.33 4.53
CA ALA A 87 10.82 -3.91 4.34
C ALA A 87 10.83 -5.45 4.33
N GLU A 88 11.98 -6.06 4.03
CA GLU A 88 12.20 -7.51 3.99
C GLU A 88 12.79 -8.09 5.30
N ARG A 89 12.82 -7.30 6.39
CA ARG A 89 13.33 -7.77 7.68
C ARG A 89 12.39 -8.77 8.33
N GLU A 90 12.91 -9.96 8.63
CA GLU A 90 12.19 -11.01 9.37
C GLU A 90 12.48 -11.00 10.88
N ASP A 91 13.51 -10.28 11.32
CA ASP A 91 13.91 -10.17 12.73
C ASP A 91 13.13 -9.10 13.53
N ALA A 92 12.04 -8.59 12.96
CA ALA A 92 11.16 -7.58 13.55
C ALA A 92 9.69 -7.82 13.16
N SER A 93 8.76 -7.28 13.94
CA SER A 93 7.34 -7.38 13.60
C SER A 93 7.01 -6.54 12.37
N ARG A 94 5.97 -6.93 11.64
CA ARG A 94 5.51 -6.18 10.46
C ARG A 94 5.13 -4.75 10.81
N ALA A 95 4.60 -4.51 12.02
CA ALA A 95 4.25 -3.16 12.46
C ALA A 95 5.46 -2.31 12.84
N GLU A 96 6.50 -2.90 13.43
CA GLU A 96 7.76 -2.19 13.66
C GLU A 96 8.39 -1.76 12.31
N VAL A 97 8.43 -2.68 11.34
CA VAL A 97 8.88 -2.39 9.97
C VAL A 97 8.04 -1.29 9.33
N ALA A 98 6.71 -1.42 9.33
CA ALA A 98 5.82 -0.44 8.72
C ALA A 98 5.92 0.94 9.39
N SER A 99 5.99 1.00 10.72
CA SER A 99 6.15 2.24 11.48
C SER A 99 7.47 2.95 11.14
N PHE A 100 8.58 2.21 11.12
CA PHE A 100 9.88 2.75 10.74
C PHE A 100 9.88 3.25 9.30
N VAL A 101 9.46 2.41 8.35
CA VAL A 101 9.44 2.74 6.91
C VAL A 101 8.55 3.96 6.67
N ALA A 102 7.35 4.00 7.24
CA ALA A 102 6.42 5.11 7.11
C ALA A 102 7.04 6.43 7.61
N ASP A 103 7.65 6.44 8.80
CA ASP A 103 8.35 7.62 9.31
C ASP A 103 9.44 8.11 8.35
N ARG A 104 10.31 7.21 7.90
CA ARG A 104 11.43 7.57 7.01
C ARG A 104 10.94 8.05 5.64
N LEU A 105 9.85 7.50 5.11
CA LEU A 105 9.22 7.96 3.87
C LEU A 105 8.55 9.34 4.03
N ARG A 106 8.03 9.69 5.21
CA ARG A 106 7.60 11.08 5.49
C ARG A 106 8.77 12.03 5.46
N ALA A 107 9.93 11.64 6.00
CA ALA A 107 11.14 12.45 5.94
C ALA A 107 11.62 12.64 4.48
N VAL A 108 11.52 11.60 3.64
CA VAL A 108 11.79 11.70 2.20
C VAL A 108 10.88 12.72 1.52
N ARG A 109 9.56 12.60 1.74
CA ARG A 109 8.57 13.55 1.20
C ARG A 109 8.78 14.98 1.69
N LEU A 110 9.15 15.15 2.97
CA LEU A 110 9.44 16.45 3.55
C LEU A 110 10.68 17.07 2.90
N ASP A 111 11.74 16.30 2.67
CA ASP A 111 12.93 16.80 1.99
C ASP A 111 12.62 17.27 0.56
N LEU A 112 11.80 16.53 -0.20
CA LEU A 112 11.33 16.98 -1.52
C LEU A 112 10.57 18.32 -1.43
N ALA A 113 9.65 18.45 -0.47
CA ALA A 113 8.84 19.65 -0.32
C ALA A 113 9.63 20.90 0.12
N LEU A 114 10.79 20.70 0.76
CA LEU A 114 11.65 21.77 1.29
C LEU A 114 12.77 22.19 0.34
N GLN A 115 12.89 21.58 -0.84
CA GLN A 115 13.96 21.86 -1.79
C GLN A 115 13.42 22.11 -3.20
N ARG A 116 14.23 22.75 -4.05
CA ARG A 116 13.93 22.90 -5.47
C ARG A 116 14.34 21.62 -6.20
N ALA A 117 13.36 20.79 -6.53
CA ALA A 117 13.51 19.59 -7.35
C ALA A 117 12.64 19.71 -8.61
N GLY A 118 13.05 19.08 -9.72
CA GLY A 118 12.20 19.01 -10.91
C GLY A 118 10.93 18.20 -10.63
N ASP A 119 9.81 18.56 -11.26
CA ASP A 119 8.54 17.84 -11.06
C ASP A 119 8.65 16.37 -11.49
N SER A 120 9.38 16.06 -12.58
CA SER A 120 9.60 14.68 -13.02
C SER A 120 10.41 13.85 -12.01
N GLU A 121 11.53 14.39 -11.50
CA GLU A 121 12.33 13.71 -10.47
C GLU A 121 11.55 13.53 -9.17
N THR A 122 10.77 14.56 -8.80
CA THR A 122 9.89 14.52 -7.63
C THR A 122 8.84 13.42 -7.78
N ALA A 123 8.20 13.31 -8.94
CA ALA A 123 7.23 12.26 -9.22
C ALA A 123 7.84 10.87 -9.05
N VAL A 124 9.02 10.61 -9.64
CA VAL A 124 9.70 9.30 -9.53
C VAL A 124 9.96 8.90 -8.07
N VAL A 125 10.46 9.83 -7.25
CA VAL A 125 10.71 9.55 -5.82
C VAL A 125 9.39 9.33 -5.07
N LEU A 126 8.35 10.13 -5.34
CA LEU A 126 7.05 10.01 -4.70
C LEU A 126 6.33 8.71 -5.08
N GLU A 127 6.40 8.31 -6.35
CA GLU A 127 5.88 7.04 -6.86
C GLU A 127 6.54 5.86 -6.12
N ALA A 128 7.87 5.81 -6.10
CA ALA A 128 8.61 4.77 -5.39
C ALA A 128 8.26 4.76 -3.88
N ALA A 129 8.28 5.93 -3.24
CA ALA A 129 7.96 6.05 -1.82
C ALA A 129 6.54 5.55 -1.50
N LEU A 130 5.56 5.94 -2.32
CA LEU A 130 4.17 5.55 -2.13
C LEU A 130 3.96 4.04 -2.37
N ALA A 131 4.65 3.47 -3.36
CA ALA A 131 4.61 2.04 -3.62
C ALA A 131 5.19 1.21 -2.47
N VAL A 132 6.32 1.62 -1.88
CA VAL A 132 6.86 0.97 -0.65
C VAL A 132 5.87 1.10 0.49
N LEU A 133 5.31 2.30 0.72
CA LEU A 133 4.36 2.54 1.80
C LEU A 133 3.10 1.67 1.66
N LEU A 134 2.54 1.57 0.45
CA LEU A 134 1.39 0.69 0.17
C LEU A 134 1.71 -0.77 0.47
N ALA A 135 2.88 -1.26 0.08
CA ALA A 135 3.28 -2.64 0.30
C ALA A 135 3.44 -2.96 1.80
N VAL A 136 4.14 -2.11 2.57
CA VAL A 136 4.33 -2.38 4.01
C VAL A 136 3.02 -2.26 4.79
N VAL A 137 2.13 -1.33 4.41
CA VAL A 137 0.80 -1.19 5.01
C VAL A 137 -0.07 -2.42 4.70
N ALA A 138 -0.04 -2.91 3.45
CA ALA A 138 -0.75 -4.12 3.05
C ALA A 138 -0.30 -5.38 3.82
N ARG A 139 1.02 -5.50 4.09
CA ARG A 139 1.59 -6.62 4.85
C ARG A 139 1.13 -6.68 6.30
N LEU A 140 0.70 -5.57 6.91
CA LEU A 140 0.18 -5.56 8.29
C LEU A 140 -1.06 -6.44 8.46
N GLY A 141 -1.88 -6.55 7.42
CA GLY A 141 -3.15 -7.26 7.49
C GLY A 141 -4.13 -6.62 8.48
N PRO A 142 -5.29 -7.27 8.71
CA PRO A 142 -6.35 -6.76 9.59
C PRO A 142 -6.06 -6.89 11.09
N ASP A 143 -5.06 -7.68 11.50
CA ASP A 143 -4.72 -7.97 12.92
C ASP A 143 -3.80 -6.93 13.59
N ALA A 144 -3.55 -5.79 12.94
CA ALA A 144 -2.74 -4.70 13.49
C ALA A 144 -3.30 -4.10 14.81
N ALA A 145 -4.47 -4.54 15.29
CA ALA A 145 -5.11 -4.04 16.51
C ALA A 145 -4.30 -4.27 17.80
N HIS A 146 -3.35 -5.22 17.80
CA HIS A 146 -2.48 -5.51 18.95
C HIS A 146 -1.02 -5.05 18.76
N GLU A 147 -0.73 -4.40 17.64
CA GLU A 147 0.63 -4.00 17.26
C GLU A 147 0.85 -2.48 17.45
N PRO A 148 2.10 -2.02 17.63
CA PRO A 148 2.41 -0.62 17.94
C PRO A 148 2.20 0.37 16.78
N ALA A 149 1.77 -0.07 15.59
CA ALA A 149 1.53 0.82 14.45
C ALA A 149 0.08 1.32 14.44
N ASP A 150 -0.11 2.65 14.43
CA ASP A 150 -1.43 3.29 14.29
C ASP A 150 -1.94 3.17 12.84
N PRO A 151 -2.97 2.34 12.57
CA PRO A 151 -3.47 2.12 11.21
C PRO A 151 -4.09 3.38 10.60
N VAL A 152 -4.69 4.25 11.43
CA VAL A 152 -5.28 5.52 10.99
C VAL A 152 -4.18 6.47 10.53
N LEU A 153 -3.09 6.54 11.28
CA LEU A 153 -1.94 7.34 10.91
C LEU A 153 -1.30 6.84 9.59
N LEU A 154 -1.16 5.53 9.41
CA LEU A 154 -0.62 4.95 8.18
C LEU A 154 -1.53 5.23 6.98
N GLN A 155 -2.84 5.08 7.13
CA GLN A 155 -3.82 5.42 6.10
C GLN A 155 -3.72 6.91 5.74
N ALA A 156 -3.62 7.81 6.72
CA ALA A 156 -3.45 9.24 6.47
C ALA A 156 -2.17 9.52 5.66
N GLN A 157 -1.06 8.84 5.97
CA GLN A 157 0.18 9.01 5.22
C GLN A 157 0.08 8.54 3.77
N VAL A 158 -0.61 7.41 3.51
CA VAL A 158 -0.89 6.94 2.14
C VAL A 158 -1.71 7.99 1.38
N GLN A 159 -2.78 8.51 1.98
CA GLN A 159 -3.63 9.54 1.37
C GLN A 159 -2.88 10.84 1.07
N GLU A 160 -2.07 11.31 2.02
CA GLU A 160 -1.21 12.47 1.78
C GLU A 160 -0.19 12.21 0.65
N GLY A 161 0.29 10.97 0.53
CA GLY A 161 1.19 10.51 -0.53
C GLY A 161 0.54 10.63 -1.90
N PHE A 162 -0.66 10.08 -2.06
CA PHE A 162 -1.47 10.26 -3.26
C PHE A 162 -1.72 11.74 -3.56
N GLY A 163 -2.09 12.54 -2.56
CA GLY A 163 -2.33 13.97 -2.74
C GLY A 163 -1.08 14.72 -3.22
N SER A 164 0.10 14.41 -2.68
CA SER A 164 1.36 15.00 -3.14
C SER A 164 1.71 14.59 -4.56
N LEU A 165 1.57 13.31 -4.89
CA LEU A 165 1.87 12.80 -6.22
C LEU A 165 0.92 13.38 -7.28
N ARG A 166 -0.39 13.44 -7.00
CA ARG A 166 -1.39 14.03 -7.90
C ARG A 166 -1.15 15.53 -8.12
N ARG A 167 -0.74 16.28 -7.08
CA ARG A 167 -0.32 17.68 -7.25
C ARG A 167 0.92 17.81 -8.12
N CYS A 168 1.86 16.86 -8.04
CA CYS A 168 3.04 16.83 -8.89
C CYS A 168 2.66 16.64 -10.35
N TYR A 169 1.81 15.64 -10.65
CA TYR A 169 1.30 15.41 -12.00
C TYR A 169 0.50 16.60 -12.58
N ALA A 170 -0.23 17.34 -11.74
CA ALA A 170 -1.00 18.50 -12.21
C ALA A 170 -0.13 19.73 -12.52
N ARG A 171 1.06 19.84 -11.91
CA ARG A 171 1.99 20.96 -12.11
C ARG A 171 3.01 20.69 -13.22
N GLY A 172 3.46 19.45 -13.34
CA GLY A 172 4.50 19.04 -14.27
C GLY A 172 4.01 19.07 -15.72
N ALA A 173 4.80 19.65 -16.62
CA ALA A 173 4.58 19.59 -18.06
C ALA A 173 5.17 18.32 -18.72
N GLY A 174 5.82 17.45 -17.94
CA GLY A 174 6.59 16.31 -18.43
C GLY A 174 5.74 15.05 -18.62
N PRO A 175 6.19 14.10 -19.46
CA PRO A 175 5.62 12.77 -19.45
C PRO A 175 5.88 12.14 -18.08
N HIS A 176 4.82 11.62 -17.47
CA HIS A 176 4.88 10.82 -16.26
C HIS A 176 4.43 9.40 -16.63
N PRO A 177 5.35 8.51 -17.05
CA PRO A 177 4.99 7.21 -17.62
C PRO A 177 4.09 6.38 -16.68
N ARG A 178 4.35 6.46 -15.37
CA ARG A 178 3.64 5.71 -14.34
C ARG A 178 2.39 6.44 -13.81
N GLN A 179 2.03 7.60 -14.38
CA GLN A 179 0.88 8.37 -13.92
C GLN A 179 -0.42 7.57 -13.98
N ALA A 180 -0.66 6.84 -15.07
CA ALA A 180 -1.85 6.00 -15.18
C ALA A 180 -1.87 4.92 -14.09
N ALA A 181 -0.76 4.23 -13.86
CA ALA A 181 -0.59 3.24 -12.79
C ALA A 181 -1.00 3.80 -11.43
N PHE A 182 -0.40 4.92 -11.02
CA PHE A 182 -0.60 5.50 -9.69
C PHE A 182 -1.96 6.16 -9.50
N GLN A 183 -2.56 6.71 -10.57
CA GLN A 183 -3.96 7.14 -10.52
C GLN A 183 -4.89 5.92 -10.38
N GLY A 184 -4.57 4.79 -11.00
CA GLY A 184 -5.24 3.51 -10.78
C GLY A 184 -5.12 3.04 -9.32
N LEU A 185 -3.92 3.09 -8.73
CA LEU A 185 -3.70 2.78 -7.31
C LEU A 185 -4.52 3.68 -6.39
N PHE A 186 -4.62 4.98 -6.71
CA PHE A 186 -5.45 5.93 -5.96
C PHE A 186 -6.92 5.52 -5.96
N LEU A 187 -7.47 5.14 -7.13
CA LEU A 187 -8.86 4.68 -7.22
C LEU A 187 -9.07 3.37 -6.46
N LEU A 188 -8.17 2.41 -6.61
CA LEU A 188 -8.25 1.10 -5.93
C LEU A 188 -8.16 1.24 -4.41
N TYR A 189 -7.32 2.15 -3.90
CA TYR A 189 -7.21 2.44 -2.47
C TYR A 189 -8.46 3.14 -1.93
N ASN A 190 -9.17 3.90 -2.76
CA ASN A 190 -10.39 4.64 -2.43
C ASN A 190 -11.65 4.01 -3.05
N LEU A 191 -11.69 2.68 -3.14
CA LEU A 191 -12.76 1.95 -3.83
C LEU A 191 -14.14 2.33 -3.32
N GLY A 192 -15.08 2.64 -4.22
CA GLY A 192 -16.42 3.08 -3.85
C GLY A 192 -16.56 4.55 -3.44
N SER A 193 -15.47 5.33 -3.27
CA SER A 193 -15.56 6.78 -3.06
C SER A 193 -16.04 7.50 -4.31
N VAL A 194 -17.11 8.28 -4.20
CA VAL A 194 -17.66 9.07 -5.32
C VAL A 194 -16.66 10.16 -5.74
N GLU A 195 -15.98 10.75 -4.77
CA GLU A 195 -14.99 11.79 -4.94
C GLU A 195 -13.79 11.26 -5.74
N ALA A 196 -13.21 10.12 -5.32
CA ALA A 196 -12.08 9.52 -6.02
C ALA A 196 -12.44 9.14 -7.47
N LEU A 197 -13.63 8.56 -7.69
CA LEU A 197 -14.09 8.24 -9.04
C LEU A 197 -14.26 9.51 -9.88
N HIS A 198 -14.89 10.56 -9.33
CA HIS A 198 -15.08 11.82 -10.03
C HIS A 198 -13.74 12.40 -10.48
N GLU A 199 -12.75 12.45 -9.60
CA GLU A 199 -11.41 12.93 -9.91
C GLU A 199 -10.72 12.14 -11.03
N ILE A 200 -10.87 10.81 -11.04
CA ILE A 200 -10.35 9.97 -12.11
C ILE A 200 -11.05 10.24 -13.42
N LEU A 201 -12.37 10.45 -13.42
CA LEU A 201 -13.14 10.74 -14.63
C LEU A 201 -12.79 12.11 -15.24
N GLN A 202 -12.28 13.05 -14.45
CA GLN A 202 -11.76 14.33 -14.95
C GLN A 202 -10.39 14.21 -15.65
N LEU A 203 -9.70 13.08 -15.53
CA LEU A 203 -8.42 12.89 -16.22
C LEU A 203 -8.60 12.85 -17.75
N PRO A 204 -7.59 13.29 -18.52
CA PRO A 204 -7.56 13.16 -19.97
C PRO A 204 -7.92 11.75 -20.46
N THR A 205 -8.67 11.67 -21.56
CA THR A 205 -9.12 10.39 -22.14
C THR A 205 -7.96 9.46 -22.47
N ALA A 206 -6.79 10.00 -22.87
CA ALA A 206 -5.59 9.21 -23.12
C ALA A 206 -5.16 8.42 -21.87
N LEU A 207 -5.08 9.07 -20.71
CA LEU A 207 -4.74 8.41 -19.44
C LEU A 207 -5.82 7.41 -19.02
N ARG A 208 -7.11 7.79 -19.11
CA ARG A 208 -8.22 6.88 -18.76
C ARG A 208 -8.29 5.63 -19.64
N SER A 209 -7.72 5.69 -20.84
CA SER A 209 -7.67 4.57 -21.78
C SER A 209 -6.51 3.60 -21.50
N CYS A 210 -5.53 3.99 -20.68
CA CYS A 210 -4.42 3.13 -20.28
C CYS A 210 -4.92 1.87 -19.54
N PRO A 211 -4.28 0.70 -19.73
CA PRO A 211 -4.70 -0.57 -19.14
C PRO A 211 -4.87 -0.52 -17.61
N ALA A 212 -3.95 0.15 -16.90
CA ALA A 212 -4.00 0.28 -15.45
C ALA A 212 -5.28 0.97 -14.95
N LEU A 213 -5.64 2.11 -15.56
CA LEU A 213 -6.85 2.86 -15.20
C LEU A 213 -8.13 2.16 -15.64
N ARG A 214 -8.16 1.55 -16.83
CA ARG A 214 -9.30 0.74 -17.28
C ARG A 214 -9.58 -0.42 -16.32
N THR A 215 -8.53 -1.07 -15.85
CA THR A 215 -8.65 -2.16 -14.87
C THR A 215 -9.16 -1.64 -13.53
N ALA A 216 -8.59 -0.55 -13.01
CA ALA A 216 -9.05 0.06 -11.76
C ALA A 216 -10.53 0.48 -11.83
N LEU A 217 -10.97 1.11 -12.93
CA LEU A 217 -12.37 1.48 -13.16
C LEU A 217 -13.30 0.25 -13.24
N ALA A 218 -12.85 -0.84 -13.86
CA ALA A 218 -13.63 -2.08 -13.91
C ALA A 218 -13.79 -2.73 -12.51
N VAL A 219 -12.76 -2.64 -11.67
CA VAL A 219 -12.82 -3.11 -10.27
C VAL A 219 -13.77 -2.22 -9.45
N ASP A 220 -13.66 -0.90 -9.56
CA ASP A 220 -14.56 0.06 -8.87
C ASP A 220 -16.02 -0.13 -9.28
N ALA A 221 -16.29 -0.30 -10.58
CA ALA A 221 -17.64 -0.60 -11.07
C ALA A 221 -18.19 -1.90 -10.48
N ALA A 222 -17.42 -2.99 -10.52
CA ALA A 222 -17.84 -4.27 -9.96
C ALA A 222 -18.11 -4.20 -8.45
N PHE A 223 -17.32 -3.40 -7.71
CA PHE A 223 -17.52 -3.17 -6.28
C PHE A 223 -18.77 -2.34 -5.96
N ARG A 224 -19.06 -1.29 -6.75
CA ARG A 224 -20.27 -0.46 -6.60
C ARG A 224 -21.54 -1.23 -6.93
N GLU A 225 -21.57 -1.92 -8.06
CA GLU A 225 -22.63 -2.87 -8.44
C GLU A 225 -22.76 -3.99 -7.38
N GLY A 226 -21.64 -4.26 -6.69
CA GLY A 226 -21.46 -5.36 -5.78
C GLY A 226 -21.63 -6.71 -6.48
N ASN A 227 -21.16 -6.78 -7.71
CA ASN A 227 -21.02 -8.03 -8.45
C ASN A 227 -19.80 -8.78 -7.90
N ALA A 228 -20.00 -9.55 -6.82
CA ALA A 228 -18.92 -10.24 -6.10
C ALA A 228 -18.11 -11.18 -7.03
N ALA A 229 -18.80 -11.94 -7.88
CA ALA A 229 -18.15 -12.85 -8.83
C ALA A 229 -17.22 -12.10 -9.79
N ARG A 230 -17.69 -10.99 -10.40
CA ARG A 230 -16.86 -10.15 -11.27
C ARG A 230 -15.72 -9.49 -10.49
N LEU A 231 -16.01 -8.96 -9.31
CA LEU A 231 -15.02 -8.30 -8.46
C LEU A 231 -13.87 -9.25 -8.14
N PHE A 232 -14.13 -10.39 -7.48
CA PHE A 232 -13.07 -11.32 -7.08
C PHE A 232 -12.38 -12.00 -8.27
N ARG A 233 -13.03 -12.10 -9.43
CA ARG A 233 -12.35 -12.51 -10.67
C ARG A 233 -11.32 -11.46 -11.13
N LEU A 234 -11.67 -10.18 -11.10
CA LEU A 234 -10.74 -9.09 -11.44
C LEU A 234 -9.63 -8.95 -10.40
N LEU A 235 -9.95 -9.07 -9.11
CA LEU A 235 -8.96 -8.97 -8.04
C LEU A 235 -7.86 -10.02 -8.18
N ARG A 236 -8.18 -11.25 -8.60
CA ARG A 236 -7.17 -12.29 -8.85
C ARG A 236 -6.15 -11.93 -9.93
N THR A 237 -6.55 -11.14 -10.93
CA THR A 237 -5.67 -10.78 -12.05
C THR A 237 -4.86 -9.51 -11.82
N LEU A 238 -5.12 -8.77 -10.74
CA LEU A 238 -4.37 -7.55 -10.42
C LEU A 238 -2.90 -7.88 -10.11
N PRO A 239 -1.94 -7.04 -10.54
CA PRO A 239 -0.56 -7.14 -10.07
C PRO A 239 -0.43 -6.84 -8.57
N TYR A 240 0.74 -7.10 -8.00
CA TYR A 240 0.99 -7.00 -6.55
C TYR A 240 0.61 -5.64 -5.98
N LEU A 241 1.10 -4.53 -6.56
CA LEU A 241 0.85 -3.18 -6.05
C LEU A 241 -0.63 -2.79 -6.04
N GLN A 242 -1.35 -3.09 -7.11
CA GLN A 242 -2.80 -2.89 -7.24
C GLN A 242 -3.56 -3.74 -6.22
N SER A 243 -3.04 -4.92 -5.92
CA SER A 243 -3.59 -5.82 -4.91
C SER A 243 -3.38 -5.29 -3.50
N CYS A 244 -2.19 -4.74 -3.18
CA CYS A 244 -1.92 -4.04 -1.93
C CYS A 244 -2.89 -2.85 -1.74
N ALA A 245 -3.12 -2.07 -2.80
CA ALA A 245 -4.02 -0.92 -2.74
C ALA A 245 -5.47 -1.31 -2.41
N VAL A 246 -5.99 -2.39 -3.00
CA VAL A 246 -7.40 -2.79 -2.84
C VAL A 246 -7.66 -3.70 -1.64
N GLN A 247 -6.61 -4.26 -1.00
CA GLN A 247 -6.73 -5.25 0.06
C GLN A 247 -7.62 -4.79 1.24
N CYS A 248 -7.54 -3.52 1.62
CA CYS A 248 -8.34 -2.96 2.72
C CYS A 248 -9.86 -3.04 2.47
N HIS A 249 -10.29 -3.21 1.22
CA HIS A 249 -11.71 -3.34 0.83
C HIS A 249 -12.20 -4.80 0.76
N VAL A 250 -11.28 -5.78 0.75
CA VAL A 250 -11.61 -7.20 0.53
C VAL A 250 -12.56 -7.73 1.60
N GLY A 251 -12.25 -7.47 2.87
CA GLY A 251 -13.10 -7.91 3.98
C GLY A 251 -14.54 -7.37 3.89
N HIS A 252 -14.68 -6.07 3.58
CA HIS A 252 -15.97 -5.45 3.38
C HIS A 252 -16.73 -6.03 2.15
N ALA A 253 -16.01 -6.29 1.06
CA ALA A 253 -16.59 -6.93 -0.13
C ALA A 253 -17.09 -8.35 0.15
N ARG A 254 -16.32 -9.14 0.92
CA ARG A 254 -16.70 -10.50 1.33
C ARG A 254 -17.95 -10.48 2.21
N ARG A 255 -18.01 -9.59 3.20
CA ARG A 255 -19.22 -9.36 4.04
C ARG A 255 -20.45 -9.02 3.19
N ARG A 256 -20.33 -8.02 2.30
CA ARG A 256 -21.45 -7.63 1.41
C ARG A 256 -21.92 -8.77 0.50
N ALA A 257 -21.01 -9.61 0.03
CA ALA A 257 -21.37 -10.79 -0.76
C ALA A 257 -22.12 -11.83 0.10
N LEU A 258 -21.66 -12.09 1.32
CA LEU A 258 -22.29 -13.01 2.25
C LEU A 258 -23.70 -12.55 2.66
N ALA A 259 -23.88 -11.26 2.95
CA ALA A 259 -25.19 -10.66 3.21
C ALA A 259 -26.19 -10.91 2.07
N ARG A 260 -25.73 -10.78 0.81
CA ARG A 260 -26.57 -11.03 -0.36
C ARG A 260 -26.93 -12.50 -0.53
N LEU A 261 -25.96 -13.40 -0.35
CA LEU A 261 -26.21 -14.84 -0.37
C LEU A 261 -27.21 -15.24 0.72
N SER A 262 -27.00 -14.71 1.93
CA SER A 262 -27.92 -14.92 3.05
C SER A 262 -29.33 -14.45 2.72
N ARG A 263 -29.50 -13.26 2.17
CA ARG A 263 -30.82 -12.75 1.76
C ARG A 263 -31.47 -13.59 0.66
N ALA A 264 -30.68 -14.15 -0.26
CA ALA A 264 -31.18 -14.92 -1.39
C ALA A 264 -31.51 -16.39 -1.06
N LEU A 265 -30.73 -17.01 -0.17
CA LEU A 265 -30.75 -18.45 0.07
C LEU A 265 -31.37 -18.84 1.42
N SER A 266 -31.54 -17.88 2.35
CA SER A 266 -32.06 -18.18 3.69
C SER A 266 -33.52 -18.62 3.65
N THR A 267 -33.75 -19.90 3.95
CA THR A 267 -35.08 -20.48 4.08
C THR A 267 -35.30 -21.05 5.49
N PRO A 268 -36.55 -21.30 5.92
CA PRO A 268 -36.80 -21.96 7.21
C PRO A 268 -36.23 -23.37 7.30
N LYS A 269 -36.09 -24.07 6.16
CA LYS A 269 -35.53 -25.43 6.09
C LYS A 269 -34.01 -25.46 5.94
N GLY A 270 -33.38 -24.32 5.65
CA GLY A 270 -31.98 -24.22 5.31
C GLY A 270 -31.70 -24.58 3.85
N GLN A 271 -30.87 -23.79 3.18
CA GLN A 271 -30.23 -24.19 1.92
C GLN A 271 -28.74 -24.31 2.15
N THR A 272 -28.09 -25.31 1.54
CA THR A 272 -26.66 -25.54 1.72
C THR A 272 -25.86 -25.15 0.48
N LEU A 273 -24.68 -24.56 0.70
CA LEU A 273 -23.67 -24.37 -0.35
C LEU A 273 -22.37 -25.06 0.06
N PRO A 274 -21.65 -25.69 -0.88
CA PRO A 274 -20.29 -26.16 -0.62
C PRO A 274 -19.37 -25.01 -0.21
N LEU A 275 -18.49 -25.23 0.76
CA LEU A 275 -17.48 -24.26 1.16
C LEU A 275 -16.48 -24.00 0.02
N ASP A 276 -16.18 -24.99 -0.81
CA ASP A 276 -15.33 -24.79 -2.01
C ASP A 276 -15.91 -23.77 -2.98
N PHE A 277 -17.24 -23.73 -3.10
CA PHE A 277 -17.90 -22.68 -3.88
C PHE A 277 -17.69 -21.31 -3.24
N MET A 278 -17.75 -21.20 -1.92
CA MET A 278 -17.47 -19.96 -1.19
C MET A 278 -16.02 -19.52 -1.37
N VAL A 279 -15.07 -20.45 -1.26
CA VAL A 279 -13.64 -20.21 -1.52
C VAL A 279 -13.43 -19.65 -2.92
N HIS A 280 -14.03 -20.28 -3.93
CA HIS A 280 -13.93 -19.83 -5.30
C HIS A 280 -14.66 -18.51 -5.56
N LEU A 281 -15.85 -18.28 -5.00
CA LEU A 281 -16.61 -17.05 -5.23
C LEU A 281 -15.93 -15.84 -4.59
N LEU A 282 -15.42 -16.00 -3.36
CA LEU A 282 -14.93 -14.90 -2.51
C LEU A 282 -13.40 -14.77 -2.48
N ALA A 283 -12.70 -15.60 -3.27
CA ALA A 283 -11.24 -15.67 -3.32
C ALA A 283 -10.61 -15.78 -1.93
N LEU A 284 -11.06 -16.78 -1.17
CA LEU A 284 -10.51 -17.15 0.12
C LEU A 284 -9.26 -18.03 -0.10
N ASP A 285 -8.35 -18.03 0.86
CA ASP A 285 -7.10 -18.78 0.83
C ASP A 285 -7.33 -20.28 1.07
N GLY A 286 -8.47 -20.66 1.66
CA GLY A 286 -8.83 -22.06 1.85
C GLY A 286 -10.17 -22.29 2.54
N PRO A 287 -10.56 -23.56 2.74
CA PRO A 287 -11.83 -23.93 3.36
C PRO A 287 -11.93 -23.50 4.82
N GLU A 288 -10.83 -23.46 5.57
CA GLU A 288 -10.83 -22.97 6.97
C GLU A 288 -11.22 -21.49 7.05
N GLU A 289 -10.63 -20.63 6.20
CA GLU A 289 -11.02 -19.21 6.15
C GLU A 289 -12.49 -19.04 5.75
N ALA A 290 -13.01 -19.92 4.88
CA ALA A 290 -14.43 -19.93 4.53
C ALA A 290 -15.33 -20.32 5.71
N ARG A 291 -14.92 -21.30 6.54
CA ARG A 291 -15.63 -21.67 7.77
C ARG A 291 -15.63 -20.52 8.75
N ASP A 292 -14.47 -19.95 9.04
CA ASP A 292 -14.30 -18.85 9.97
C ASP A 292 -15.15 -17.64 9.56
N LEU A 293 -15.14 -17.29 8.27
CA LEU A 293 -15.97 -16.21 7.73
C LEU A 293 -17.46 -16.50 7.90
N CYS A 294 -17.91 -17.71 7.58
CA CYS A 294 -19.32 -18.07 7.71
C CYS A 294 -19.77 -18.06 9.18
N GLN A 295 -18.97 -18.64 10.07
CA GLN A 295 -19.25 -18.71 11.51
C GLN A 295 -19.23 -17.34 12.18
N ALA A 296 -18.28 -16.46 11.83
CA ALA A 296 -18.22 -15.09 12.30
C ALA A 296 -19.50 -14.30 11.97
N HIS A 297 -20.19 -14.69 10.89
CA HIS A 297 -21.44 -14.11 10.43
C HIS A 297 -22.69 -14.93 10.82
N GLY A 298 -22.56 -15.85 11.78
CA GLY A 298 -23.70 -16.61 12.33
C GLY A 298 -24.26 -17.69 11.40
N LEU A 299 -23.56 -18.05 10.32
CA LEU A 299 -24.01 -19.10 9.41
C LEU A 299 -23.54 -20.48 9.91
N PRO A 300 -24.46 -21.41 10.23
CA PRO A 300 -24.09 -22.74 10.67
C PRO A 300 -23.50 -23.57 9.53
N LEU A 301 -22.74 -24.59 9.89
CA LEU A 301 -22.15 -25.55 8.97
C LEU A 301 -22.91 -26.88 9.03
N ASP A 302 -23.03 -27.54 7.88
CA ASP A 302 -23.50 -28.92 7.76
C ASP A 302 -22.29 -29.81 7.49
N GLY A 303 -21.83 -30.50 8.54
CA GLY A 303 -20.55 -31.20 8.54
C GLY A 303 -19.36 -30.24 8.38
N GLN A 304 -18.33 -30.69 7.64
CA GLN A 304 -17.09 -29.94 7.43
C GLN A 304 -17.01 -29.22 6.08
N GLU A 305 -17.95 -29.45 5.17
CA GLU A 305 -17.82 -29.06 3.76
C GLU A 305 -18.89 -28.11 3.26
N ARG A 306 -19.92 -27.82 4.07
CA ARG A 306 -21.09 -27.04 3.62
C ARG A 306 -21.47 -25.98 4.63
N VAL A 307 -21.82 -24.80 4.13
CA VAL A 307 -22.46 -23.73 4.90
C VAL A 307 -23.98 -23.80 4.70
N VAL A 308 -24.74 -23.53 5.75
CA VAL A 308 -26.21 -23.56 5.76
C VAL A 308 -26.77 -22.15 5.92
N PHE A 309 -27.62 -21.76 4.98
CA PHE A 309 -28.35 -20.50 5.01
C PHE A 309 -29.74 -20.70 5.63
N LEU A 310 -29.83 -20.47 6.93
CA LEU A 310 -31.07 -20.50 7.71
C LEU A 310 -31.60 -19.09 7.95
N ARG A 311 -32.92 -18.94 7.85
CA ARG A 311 -33.59 -17.67 8.09
C ARG A 311 -33.36 -17.17 9.52
N GLY A 312 -32.88 -15.94 9.64
CA GLY A 312 -32.75 -15.22 10.91
C GLY A 312 -31.44 -15.45 11.67
N LEU A 313 -30.49 -16.23 11.14
CA LEU A 313 -29.22 -16.50 11.84
C LEU A 313 -28.05 -15.59 11.42
N TYR A 314 -28.12 -14.99 10.23
CA TYR A 314 -27.03 -14.16 9.72
C TYR A 314 -26.85 -12.85 10.51
N THR A 315 -25.61 -12.56 10.88
CA THR A 315 -25.22 -11.34 11.61
C THR A 315 -24.30 -10.45 10.76
N GLU A 316 -24.62 -9.16 10.65
CA GLU A 316 -23.76 -8.19 9.92
C GLU A 316 -22.53 -7.73 10.72
N GLU A 317 -22.53 -7.99 12.03
CA GLU A 317 -21.50 -7.54 12.97
C GLU A 317 -20.22 -8.40 12.92
N GLY A 318 -20.28 -9.57 12.29
CA GLY A 318 -19.12 -10.42 12.07
C GLY A 318 -17.98 -9.66 11.38
N LEU A 319 -16.81 -9.61 12.00
CA LEU A 319 -15.60 -9.16 11.31
C LEU A 319 -15.16 -10.29 10.36
N PRO A 320 -14.81 -9.98 9.11
CA PRO A 320 -14.18 -10.97 8.27
C PRO A 320 -12.91 -11.47 8.98
N PRO A 321 -12.65 -12.78 9.00
CA PRO A 321 -11.47 -13.33 9.66
C PRO A 321 -10.21 -12.71 9.08
N ALA A 322 -9.16 -12.70 9.90
CA ALA A 322 -7.84 -12.24 9.49
C ALA A 322 -7.21 -13.21 8.50
N GLY A 323 -7.70 -13.16 7.26
CA GLY A 323 -7.10 -13.87 6.15
C GLY A 323 -5.79 -13.21 5.74
N THR A 324 -4.81 -14.04 5.43
CA THR A 324 -3.53 -13.64 4.86
C THR A 324 -3.64 -13.01 3.48
N CYS A 325 -4.80 -13.17 2.81
CA CYS A 325 -5.05 -12.71 1.45
C CYS A 325 -3.96 -13.20 0.48
N GLU A 326 -3.46 -14.41 0.66
CA GLU A 326 -2.39 -15.00 -0.17
C GLU A 326 -2.80 -15.10 -1.63
N VAL A 327 -4.03 -15.57 -1.90
CA VAL A 327 -4.58 -15.67 -3.26
C VAL A 327 -4.72 -14.31 -3.93
N LEU A 328 -4.98 -13.26 -3.14
CA LEU A 328 -5.25 -11.92 -3.66
C LEU A 328 -4.03 -11.01 -3.66
N VAL A 329 -3.03 -11.25 -2.80
CA VAL A 329 -1.89 -10.33 -2.57
C VAL A 329 -0.59 -11.12 -2.44
N GLY A 330 -0.43 -11.96 -1.41
CA GLY A 330 0.87 -12.52 -1.01
C GLY A 330 1.57 -13.32 -2.12
N SER A 331 0.82 -14.22 -2.80
CA SER A 331 1.33 -15.03 -3.91
C SER A 331 1.80 -14.22 -5.13
N LYS A 332 1.39 -12.95 -5.25
CA LYS A 332 1.61 -12.12 -6.44
C LYS A 332 2.95 -11.41 -6.47
N LEU A 333 3.74 -11.51 -5.39
CA LEU A 333 5.13 -11.07 -5.42
C LEU A 333 5.97 -11.99 -6.33
N THR A 334 5.52 -13.22 -6.59
CA THR A 334 6.03 -14.11 -7.66
C THR A 334 7.54 -14.33 -7.65
N GLY A 335 8.17 -14.31 -6.47
CA GLY A 335 9.63 -14.44 -6.34
C GLY A 335 10.44 -13.19 -6.74
N ARG A 336 9.78 -12.07 -7.07
CA ARG A 336 10.43 -10.77 -7.21
C ARG A 336 10.69 -10.15 -5.85
N THR A 337 11.71 -9.31 -5.76
CA THR A 337 11.91 -8.50 -4.54
C THR A 337 10.90 -7.34 -4.50
N LEU A 338 10.64 -6.80 -3.32
CA LEU A 338 9.79 -5.61 -3.22
C LEU A 338 10.40 -4.42 -3.97
N GLU A 339 11.72 -4.27 -3.95
CA GLU A 339 12.41 -3.25 -4.73
C GLU A 339 12.10 -3.38 -6.23
N GLU A 340 12.22 -4.58 -6.80
CA GLU A 340 11.91 -4.84 -8.21
C GLU A 340 10.48 -4.42 -8.56
N VAL A 341 9.50 -4.76 -7.72
CA VAL A 341 8.09 -4.41 -7.98
C VAL A 341 7.82 -2.91 -7.83
N VAL A 342 8.43 -2.27 -6.84
CA VAL A 342 8.27 -0.83 -6.56
C VAL A 342 8.94 0.01 -7.64
N MET A 343 10.08 -0.46 -8.16
CA MET A 343 10.90 0.24 -9.15
C MET A 343 10.56 -0.13 -10.59
N ALA A 344 9.74 -1.17 -10.81
CA ALA A 344 9.28 -1.55 -12.14
C ALA A 344 8.58 -0.39 -12.84
N GLU A 345 9.08 -0.06 -14.03
CA GLU A 345 8.35 0.70 -15.03
C GLU A 345 7.26 -0.22 -15.60
N GLU A 346 6.08 0.33 -15.94
CA GLU A 346 5.06 -0.49 -16.60
C GLU A 346 5.63 -0.96 -17.94
N GLU A 347 5.97 -2.24 -18.04
CA GLU A 347 6.22 -2.87 -19.34
C GLU A 347 4.91 -2.78 -20.14
N ASP A 348 4.97 -2.18 -21.32
CA ASP A 348 3.89 -2.26 -22.30
C ASP A 348 3.68 -3.75 -22.66
N GLU A 349 2.84 -4.46 -21.90
CA GLU A 349 2.39 -5.83 -22.20
C GLU A 349 1.50 -5.89 -23.47
N GLY A 350 1.71 -4.97 -24.42
CA GLY A 350 0.95 -4.80 -25.65
C GLY A 350 1.53 -5.51 -26.88
N GLU A 351 2.83 -5.82 -26.92
CA GLU A 351 3.45 -6.34 -28.17
C GLU A 351 3.87 -7.82 -28.15
N ASP A 352 4.20 -8.41 -27.00
CA ASP A 352 4.81 -9.76 -27.00
C ASP A 352 3.80 -10.92 -26.96
N ARG A 353 2.53 -10.66 -26.63
CA ARG A 353 1.51 -11.73 -26.58
C ARG A 353 0.92 -12.11 -27.95
N TRP A 354 1.23 -11.36 -29.01
CA TRP A 354 0.76 -11.65 -30.38
C TRP A 354 1.79 -12.37 -31.27
N LYS A 355 3.08 -12.38 -30.91
CA LYS A 355 4.12 -13.04 -31.71
C LYS A 355 4.31 -14.53 -31.42
N SER A 356 3.75 -15.04 -30.31
CA SER A 356 3.88 -16.46 -29.93
C SER A 356 2.67 -17.33 -30.33
N ARG A 357 1.79 -16.84 -31.21
CA ARG A 357 0.59 -17.55 -31.68
C ARG A 357 0.32 -17.42 -33.19
N ALA A 358 1.36 -17.19 -33.99
CA ALA A 358 1.28 -17.25 -35.45
C ALA A 358 1.81 -18.60 -35.96
#